data_AF-A0A7X6Q535-F1
#
_entry.id   AF-A0A7X6Q535-F1
#
_cell.length_a   1.000
_cell.length_b   1.000
_cell.length_c   1.000
_cell.angle_alpha   90.00
_cell.angle_beta   90.00
_cell.angle_gamma   90.00
#
_symmetry.space_group_name_H-M   'P 1'
#
loop_
_entity.id
_entity.type
_entity.pdbx_description
1 polymer ?
#
loop_
_entity_poly.entity_id
_entity_poly.type
_entity_poly.pdbx_seq_one_letter_code
_entity_poly.pdbx_strand_id
1 'polypeptide(L)'
;MALSDQLLSKKAPNPLFKSLLSLSLILLSAEDFLALEQKEDPELKNQGLDIPSYDAFTLVNEAVKATALNKKTAAFRGLLNACLRRYQRESKDLLKTVWQQEEVRYNFPSWWIKSLRHAYPEQYQSILKAANQPASLCLRVNRRQISMEAFKRALEQAGIKAVQIDDDAIVLEQAMPVQQIPGFAEGHFSVQDFAAQQAIKMLPLTNGQRVLD
;
A
#
# COMPACT_ATOMS: atom_id res chain seq x y z
N MET A 1 12.62 6.72 7.32
CA MET A 1 13.58 7.84 7.44
C MET A 1 13.48 8.56 8.78
N ALA A 2 12.28 8.97 9.22
CA ALA A 2 12.10 9.67 10.49
C ALA A 2 12.72 8.93 11.71
N LEU A 3 12.46 7.62 11.85
CA LEU A 3 13.05 6.81 12.93
C LEU A 3 14.58 6.78 12.89
N SER A 4 15.20 6.63 11.71
CA SER A 4 16.67 6.62 11.60
C SER A 4 17.27 7.95 12.03
N ASP A 5 16.60 9.06 11.71
CA ASP A 5 17.07 10.40 12.05
C ASP A 5 16.92 10.70 13.56
N GLN A 6 15.95 10.07 14.25
CA GLN A 6 15.84 10.12 15.73
C GLN A 6 16.89 9.26 16.44
N LEU A 7 17.28 8.14 15.83
CA LEU A 7 18.20 7.16 16.42
C LEU A 7 19.67 7.55 16.26
N LEU A 8 19.99 8.26 15.18
CA LEU A 8 21.34 8.73 14.89
C LEU A 8 21.55 10.14 15.45
N SER A 9 22.52 10.29 16.36
CA SER A 9 22.92 11.61 16.88
C SER A 9 23.67 12.48 15.87
N LYS A 10 24.14 11.89 14.76
CA LYS A 10 24.85 12.54 13.65
C LYS A 10 24.38 11.97 12.32
N LYS A 11 24.82 12.54 11.19
CA LYS A 11 24.55 11.95 9.87
C LYS A 11 25.06 10.50 9.81
N ALA A 12 24.32 9.66 9.10
CA ALA A 12 24.73 8.28 8.84
C ALA A 12 26.13 8.24 8.20
N PRO A 13 26.98 7.25 8.53
CA PRO A 13 28.35 7.19 8.02
C PRO A 13 28.45 7.11 6.50
N ASN A 14 27.48 6.47 5.85
CA ASN A 14 27.34 6.42 4.40
C ASN A 14 25.91 6.00 3.99
N PRO A 15 25.53 6.16 2.70
CA PRO A 15 24.20 5.80 2.22
C PRO A 15 23.85 4.32 2.41
N LEU A 16 24.79 3.38 2.23
CA LEU A 16 24.51 1.95 2.39
C LEU A 16 24.17 1.59 3.84
N PHE A 17 24.87 2.19 4.81
CA PHE A 17 24.50 2.06 6.21
C PHE A 17 23.10 2.62 6.48
N LYS A 18 22.78 3.81 5.94
CA LYS A 18 21.46 4.44 6.12
C LYS A 18 20.35 3.56 5.54
N SER A 19 20.56 2.98 4.36
CA SER A 19 19.62 2.05 3.72
C SER A 19 19.41 0.79 4.57
N LEU A 20 20.49 0.17 5.07
CA LEU A 20 20.39 -1.01 5.93
C LEU A 20 19.64 -0.70 7.23
N LEU A 21 20.02 0.37 7.93
CA LEU A 21 19.31 0.81 9.15
C LEU A 21 17.83 1.10 8.87
N SER A 22 17.52 1.80 7.77
CA SER A 22 16.15 2.13 7.42
C SER A 22 15.31 0.89 7.11
N LEU A 23 15.85 -0.06 6.35
CA LEU A 23 15.18 -1.33 6.05
C LEU A 23 14.95 -2.14 7.33
N SER A 24 15.96 -2.26 8.19
CA SER A 24 15.82 -2.96 9.47
C SER A 24 14.77 -2.32 10.37
N LEU A 25 14.69 -0.98 10.42
CA LEU A 25 13.66 -0.28 11.18
C LEU A 25 12.28 -0.49 10.59
N ILE A 26 12.12 -0.41 9.25
CA ILE A 26 10.83 -0.66 8.58
C ILE A 26 10.29 -2.04 8.97
N LEU A 27 11.13 -3.08 8.88
CA LEU A 27 10.73 -4.44 9.24
C LEU A 27 10.44 -4.59 10.73
N LEU A 28 11.20 -3.92 11.60
CA LEU A 28 11.04 -4.01 13.05
C LEU A 28 9.84 -3.21 13.57
N SER A 29 9.43 -2.15 12.87
CA SER A 29 8.36 -1.24 13.27
C SER A 29 7.05 -1.47 12.51
N ALA A 30 6.98 -2.46 11.62
CA ALA A 30 5.82 -2.63 10.74
C ALA A 30 4.53 -2.84 11.54
N GLU A 31 4.52 -3.81 12.47
CA GLU A 31 3.38 -4.07 13.35
C GLU A 31 3.06 -2.88 14.27
N ASP A 32 4.08 -2.16 14.74
CA ASP A 32 3.92 -0.99 15.58
C ASP A 32 3.16 0.14 14.85
N PHE A 33 3.50 0.41 13.59
CA PHE A 33 2.81 1.43 12.79
C PHE A 33 1.38 1.00 12.41
N LEU A 34 1.16 -0.27 12.09
CA LEU A 34 -0.21 -0.79 11.88
C LEU A 34 -1.09 -0.60 13.11
N ALA A 35 -0.55 -0.85 14.31
CA ALA A 35 -1.28 -0.67 15.55
C ALA A 35 -1.63 0.82 15.80
N LEU A 36 -0.77 1.75 15.37
CA LEU A 36 -1.06 3.18 15.42
C LEU A 36 -2.16 3.57 14.43
N GLU A 37 -2.11 3.07 13.20
CA GLU A 37 -3.13 3.30 12.18
C GLU A 37 -4.50 2.78 12.62
N GLN A 38 -4.57 1.53 13.09
CA GLN A 38 -5.82 0.92 13.58
C GLN A 38 -6.40 1.63 14.80
N LYS A 39 -5.55 2.18 15.67
CA LYS A 39 -6.00 2.97 16.82
C LYS A 39 -6.63 4.30 16.39
N GLU A 40 -6.14 4.88 15.30
CA GLU A 40 -6.65 6.13 14.75
C GLU A 40 -7.91 5.91 13.90
N ASP A 41 -7.99 4.78 13.21
CA ASP A 41 -9.08 4.42 12.31
C ASP A 41 -9.46 2.94 12.50
N PRO A 42 -10.36 2.64 13.45
CA PRO A 42 -10.75 1.26 13.76
C PRO A 42 -11.47 0.53 12.61
N GLU A 43 -12.01 1.28 11.65
CA GLU A 43 -12.73 0.73 10.49
C GLU A 43 -11.78 0.39 9.33
N LEU A 44 -10.49 0.76 9.44
CA LEU A 44 -9.47 0.45 8.45
C LEU A 44 -9.31 -1.08 8.34
N LYS A 45 -9.92 -1.66 7.30
CA LYS A 45 -9.79 -3.09 7.02
C LYS A 45 -8.34 -3.38 6.65
N ASN A 46 -7.65 -4.18 7.46
CA ASN A 46 -6.40 -4.83 7.05
C ASN A 46 -6.74 -5.79 5.90
N GLN A 47 -6.78 -5.29 4.66
CA GLN A 47 -6.96 -6.13 3.48
C GLN A 47 -5.67 -6.90 3.22
N GLY A 48 -5.40 -7.92 4.04
CA GLY A 48 -4.43 -8.97 3.74
C GLY A 48 -3.04 -8.49 3.32
N LEU A 49 -2.55 -7.35 3.83
CA LEU A 49 -1.15 -6.99 3.68
C LEU A 49 -0.35 -8.10 4.37
N ASP A 50 0.25 -8.98 3.58
CA ASP A 50 1.18 -10.00 4.03
C ASP A 50 2.47 -9.31 4.47
N ILE A 51 2.40 -8.68 5.64
CA ILE A 51 3.53 -8.00 6.23
C ILE A 51 4.38 -9.08 6.87
N PRO A 52 5.62 -9.25 6.41
CA PRO A 52 6.48 -10.28 6.95
C PRO A 52 6.78 -9.96 8.41
N SER A 53 6.28 -10.81 9.31
CA SER A 53 6.57 -10.74 10.74
C SER A 53 7.81 -11.57 11.06
N TYR A 54 8.77 -10.93 11.74
CA TYR A 54 10.01 -11.57 12.17
C TYR A 54 10.17 -11.38 13.67
N ASP A 55 10.65 -12.41 14.35
CA ASP A 55 11.11 -12.26 15.73
C ASP A 55 12.16 -11.14 15.80
N ALA A 56 11.95 -10.21 16.73
CA ALA A 56 12.74 -8.99 16.84
C ALA A 56 14.22 -9.28 17.13
N PHE A 57 14.53 -10.34 17.87
CA PHE A 57 15.92 -10.76 18.11
C PHE A 57 16.56 -11.28 16.81
N THR A 58 15.86 -12.12 16.07
CA THR A 58 16.29 -12.68 14.79
C THR A 58 16.56 -11.59 13.76
N LEU A 59 15.64 -10.64 13.59
CA LEU A 59 15.78 -9.52 12.66
C LEU A 59 17.02 -8.67 12.98
N VAL A 60 17.22 -8.32 14.26
CA VAL A 60 18.39 -7.56 14.71
C VAL A 60 19.68 -8.34 14.42
N ASN A 61 19.71 -9.63 14.75
CA ASN A 61 20.89 -10.46 14.52
C ASN A 61 21.25 -10.54 13.03
N GLU A 62 20.27 -10.80 12.15
CA GLU A 62 20.50 -10.88 10.71
C GLU A 62 20.88 -9.53 10.10
N ALA A 63 20.27 -8.44 10.54
CA ALA A 63 20.68 -7.08 10.13
C ALA A 63 22.15 -6.78 10.52
N VAL A 64 22.55 -7.16 11.73
CA VAL A 64 23.91 -7.01 12.23
C VAL A 64 24.90 -7.91 11.46
N LYS A 65 24.51 -9.13 11.10
CA LYS A 65 25.31 -10.00 10.23
C LYS A 65 25.47 -9.39 8.83
N ALA A 66 24.40 -8.85 8.25
CA ALA A 66 24.39 -8.23 6.94
C ALA A 66 25.41 -7.08 6.80
N THR A 67 25.75 -6.38 7.90
CA THR A 67 26.81 -5.37 7.88
C THR A 67 28.16 -5.92 7.42
N ALA A 68 28.48 -7.18 7.71
CA ALA A 68 29.77 -7.77 7.31
C ALA A 68 29.84 -8.19 5.85
N LEU A 69 28.71 -8.22 5.14
CA LEU A 69 28.66 -8.56 3.71
C LEU A 69 29.20 -7.44 2.81
N ASN A 70 29.41 -6.23 3.35
CA ASN A 70 29.94 -5.10 2.60
C ASN A 70 30.99 -4.32 3.40
N LYS A 71 32.16 -4.08 2.78
CA LYS A 71 33.27 -3.34 3.40
C LYS A 71 32.87 -1.93 3.88
N LYS A 72 31.91 -1.28 3.21
CA LYS A 72 31.42 0.06 3.56
C LYS A 72 30.53 0.07 4.82
N THR A 73 30.00 -1.07 5.25
CA THR A 73 29.12 -1.18 6.43
C THR A 73 29.74 -2.00 7.56
N ALA A 74 30.74 -2.84 7.28
CA ALA A 74 31.35 -3.76 8.25
C ALA A 74 31.87 -3.08 9.53
N ALA A 75 32.53 -1.92 9.40
CA ALA A 75 33.05 -1.17 10.55
C ALA A 75 31.94 -0.59 11.46
N PHE A 76 30.71 -0.49 10.97
CA PHE A 76 29.57 0.12 11.68
C PHE A 76 28.62 -0.90 12.30
N ARG A 77 29.03 -2.17 12.42
CA ARG A 77 28.25 -3.24 13.05
C ARG A 77 27.74 -2.86 14.45
N GLY A 78 28.64 -2.33 15.29
CA GLY A 78 28.30 -1.90 16.65
C GLY A 78 27.27 -0.77 16.67
N LEU A 79 27.40 0.19 15.74
CA LEU A 79 26.45 1.29 15.60
C LEU A 79 25.06 0.80 15.17
N LEU A 80 24.98 -0.08 14.16
CA LEU A 80 23.69 -0.65 13.74
C LEU A 80 23.01 -1.37 14.90
N ASN A 81 23.72 -2.25 15.60
CA ASN A 81 23.18 -2.98 16.75
C ASN A 81 22.71 -2.00 17.85
N ALA A 82 23.52 -0.98 18.17
CA ALA A 82 23.15 0.02 19.16
C ALA A 82 21.87 0.79 18.78
N CYS A 83 21.72 1.22 17.52
CA CYS A 83 20.52 1.89 17.02
C CYS A 83 19.28 0.99 17.12
N LEU A 84 19.37 -0.27 16.66
CA LEU A 84 18.24 -1.19 16.70
C LEU A 84 17.85 -1.58 18.14
N ARG A 85 18.83 -1.82 19.01
CA ARG A 85 18.57 -2.07 20.45
C ARG A 85 17.99 -0.85 21.14
N ARG A 86 18.40 0.36 20.75
CA ARG A 86 17.82 1.61 21.25
C ARG A 86 16.36 1.71 20.82
N TYR A 87 16.06 1.45 19.55
CA TYR A 87 14.67 1.40 19.08
C TYR A 87 13.83 0.44 19.92
N GLN A 88 14.28 -0.80 20.16
CA GLN A 88 13.53 -1.78 20.94
C GLN A 88 13.19 -1.31 22.36
N ARG A 89 14.07 -0.51 23.00
CA ARG A 89 13.82 0.04 24.35
C ARG A 89 12.94 1.28 24.35
N GLU A 90 13.08 2.12 23.32
CA GLU A 90 12.48 3.46 23.25
C GLU A 90 11.33 3.53 22.22
N SER A 91 10.85 2.39 21.70
CA SER A 91 9.94 2.34 20.54
C SER A 91 8.69 3.18 20.75
N LYS A 92 8.03 3.05 21.90
CA LYS A 92 6.81 3.79 22.23
C LYS A 92 6.96 5.30 22.09
N ASP A 93 8.03 5.86 22.64
CA ASP A 93 8.27 7.31 22.63
C ASP A 93 8.75 7.79 21.25
N LEU A 94 9.61 7.00 20.59
CA LEU A 94 10.08 7.29 19.24
C LEU A 94 8.91 7.33 18.25
N LEU A 95 8.04 6.30 18.30
CA LEU A 95 6.86 6.18 17.46
C LEU A 95 5.89 7.33 17.71
N LYS A 96 5.57 7.64 18.98
CA LYS A 96 4.73 8.79 19.33
C LYS A 96 5.27 10.10 18.75
N THR A 97 6.58 10.29 18.77
CA THR A 97 7.26 11.48 18.25
C THR A 97 7.17 11.55 16.72
N VAL A 98 7.53 10.49 16.02
CA VAL A 98 7.52 10.50 14.55
C VAL A 98 6.10 10.49 13.97
N TRP A 99 5.12 9.93 14.69
CA TRP A 99 3.71 9.92 14.27
C TRP A 99 3.07 11.33 14.20
N GLN A 100 3.68 12.33 14.86
CA GLN A 100 3.25 13.72 14.70
C GLN A 100 3.60 14.31 13.33
N GLN A 101 4.49 13.67 12.57
CA GLN A 101 4.88 14.11 11.25
C GLN A 101 3.90 13.57 10.21
N GLU A 102 3.28 14.45 9.44
CA GLU A 102 2.28 14.05 8.44
C GLU A 102 2.85 13.17 7.33
N GLU A 103 4.13 13.35 6.96
CA GLU A 103 4.81 12.48 5.99
C GLU A 103 4.93 11.03 6.50
N VAL A 104 5.03 10.84 7.82
CA VAL A 104 5.03 9.52 8.45
C VAL A 104 3.60 8.97 8.55
N ARG A 105 2.67 9.80 9.02
CA ARG A 105 1.28 9.39 9.25
C ARG A 105 0.52 9.05 7.96
N TYR A 106 0.76 9.79 6.90
CA TYR A 106 0.07 9.58 5.62
C TYR A 106 0.91 8.84 4.59
N ASN A 107 2.23 8.68 4.80
CA ASN A 107 3.14 8.06 3.85
C ASN A 107 3.18 8.75 2.47
N PHE A 108 3.02 10.09 2.45
CA PHE A 108 3.15 10.93 1.26
C PHE A 108 4.19 12.03 1.47
N PRO A 109 4.85 12.52 0.40
CA PRO A 109 5.77 13.64 0.54
C PRO A 109 5.04 14.92 0.91
N SER A 110 5.69 15.78 1.70
CA SER A 110 5.10 17.03 2.23
C SER A 110 4.54 17.96 1.15
N TRP A 111 5.14 18.01 -0.04
CA TRP A 111 4.62 18.84 -1.13
C TRP A 111 3.24 18.36 -1.60
N TRP A 112 2.99 17.05 -1.61
CA TRP A 112 1.71 16.47 -2.03
C TRP A 112 0.63 16.69 -0.97
N ILE A 113 0.97 16.47 0.30
CA ILE A 113 0.08 16.73 1.43
C ILE A 113 -0.37 18.20 1.44
N LYS A 114 0.57 19.13 1.24
CA LYS A 114 0.27 20.57 1.13
C LYS A 114 -0.63 20.89 -0.06
N SER A 115 -0.39 20.26 -1.21
CA SER A 115 -1.20 20.45 -2.42
C SER A 115 -2.64 19.99 -2.21
N LEU A 116 -2.83 18.80 -1.65
CA LEU A 116 -4.16 18.27 -1.34
C LEU A 116 -4.87 19.09 -0.26
N ARG A 117 -4.16 19.55 0.78
CA ARG A 117 -4.74 20.43 1.80
C ARG A 117 -5.22 21.75 1.19
N HIS A 118 -4.49 22.30 0.23
CA HIS A 118 -4.90 23.52 -0.45
C HIS A 118 -6.15 23.31 -1.32
N ALA A 119 -6.19 22.23 -2.10
CA ALA A 119 -7.30 21.94 -3.00
C ALA A 119 -8.57 21.44 -2.27
N TYR A 120 -8.39 20.66 -1.19
CA TYR A 120 -9.44 19.96 -0.47
C TYR A 120 -9.24 20.09 1.06
N PRO A 121 -9.35 21.30 1.63
CA PRO A 121 -8.97 21.57 3.02
C PRO A 121 -9.71 20.72 4.06
N GLU A 122 -10.96 20.36 3.79
CA GLU A 122 -11.79 19.54 4.68
C GLU A 122 -11.63 18.02 4.44
N GLN A 123 -11.06 17.61 3.30
CA GLN A 123 -11.08 16.22 2.82
C GLN A 123 -9.69 15.66 2.54
N TYR A 124 -8.61 16.45 2.59
CA TYR A 124 -7.27 15.99 2.22
C TYR A 124 -6.83 14.77 3.04
N GLN A 125 -7.20 14.70 4.32
CA GLN A 125 -6.87 13.56 5.18
C GLN A 125 -7.58 12.29 4.74
N SER A 126 -8.86 12.35 4.40
CA SER A 126 -9.61 11.18 3.91
C SER A 126 -9.13 10.74 2.54
N ILE A 127 -8.79 11.69 1.65
CA ILE A 127 -8.18 11.40 0.35
C ILE A 127 -6.84 10.68 0.52
N LEU A 128 -5.95 11.19 1.38
CA LEU A 128 -4.65 10.56 1.66
C LEU A 128 -4.84 9.16 2.24
N LYS A 129 -5.75 8.98 3.21
CA LYS A 129 -6.05 7.68 3.80
C LYS A 129 -6.56 6.68 2.75
N ALA A 130 -7.51 7.10 1.91
CA ALA A 130 -8.06 6.26 0.84
C ALA A 130 -7.00 5.89 -0.21
N ALA A 131 -6.13 6.84 -0.58
CA ALA A 131 -5.05 6.62 -1.54
C ALA A 131 -3.95 5.68 -1.01
N ASN A 132 -3.82 5.53 0.32
CA ASN A 132 -2.87 4.61 0.94
C ASN A 132 -3.47 3.20 1.18
N GLN A 133 -4.73 2.97 0.80
CA GLN A 133 -5.33 1.63 0.85
C GLN A 133 -4.94 0.82 -0.40
N PRO A 134 -4.81 -0.51 -0.28
CA PRO A 134 -4.73 -1.39 -1.44
C PRO A 134 -5.91 -1.16 -2.40
N ALA A 135 -5.62 -1.06 -3.70
CA ALA A 135 -6.66 -0.85 -4.70
C ALA A 135 -7.49 -2.13 -4.89
N SER A 136 -8.81 -2.00 -4.86
CA SER A 136 -9.73 -3.09 -5.21
C SER A 136 -9.61 -3.45 -6.69
N LEU A 137 -9.74 -4.74 -7.04
CA LEU A 137 -9.72 -5.17 -8.43
C LEU A 137 -11.09 -4.94 -9.08
N CYS A 138 -11.23 -3.84 -9.81
CA CYS A 138 -12.43 -3.51 -10.59
C CYS A 138 -12.34 -4.10 -12.00
N LEU A 139 -13.40 -4.79 -12.40
CA LEU A 139 -13.55 -5.43 -13.70
C LEU A 139 -14.69 -4.74 -14.45
N ARG A 140 -14.48 -4.50 -15.75
CA ARG A 140 -15.53 -4.15 -16.70
C ARG A 140 -15.95 -5.39 -17.47
N VAL A 141 -17.21 -5.77 -17.33
CA VAL A 141 -17.84 -6.90 -18.03
C VAL A 141 -18.05 -6.53 -19.50
N ASN A 142 -17.63 -7.42 -20.39
CA ASN A 142 -17.85 -7.27 -21.82
C ASN A 142 -19.25 -7.75 -22.20
N ARG A 143 -20.22 -6.82 -22.20
CA ARG A 143 -21.62 -7.09 -22.55
C ARG A 143 -21.85 -7.66 -23.95
N ARG A 144 -20.85 -7.59 -24.84
CA ARG A 144 -20.91 -8.22 -26.17
C ARG A 144 -20.68 -9.73 -26.12
N GLN A 145 -20.06 -10.24 -25.04
CA GLN A 145 -19.71 -11.66 -24.87
C GLN A 145 -20.55 -12.34 -23.78
N ILE A 146 -20.82 -11.64 -22.67
CA ILE A 146 -21.53 -12.23 -21.52
C ILE A 146 -22.43 -11.19 -20.84
N SER A 147 -23.52 -11.65 -20.24
CA SER A 147 -24.35 -10.80 -19.37
C SER A 147 -23.72 -10.69 -17.97
N MET A 148 -23.98 -9.60 -17.27
CA MET A 148 -23.55 -9.39 -15.89
C MET A 148 -24.05 -10.51 -14.96
N GLU A 149 -25.29 -10.95 -15.13
CA GLU A 149 -25.88 -12.02 -14.33
C GLU A 149 -25.17 -13.37 -14.58
N ALA A 150 -24.84 -13.68 -15.83
CA ALA A 150 -24.08 -14.88 -16.18
C ALA A 150 -22.65 -14.80 -15.65
N PHE A 151 -22.01 -13.63 -15.73
CA PHE A 151 -20.67 -13.43 -15.20
C PHE A 151 -20.62 -13.56 -13.67
N LYS A 152 -21.58 -12.96 -12.95
CA LYS A 152 -21.72 -13.10 -11.49
C LYS A 152 -21.89 -14.56 -11.07
N ARG A 153 -22.74 -15.32 -11.77
CA ARG A 153 -22.89 -16.76 -11.51
C ARG A 153 -21.58 -17.53 -11.73
N ALA A 154 -20.80 -17.20 -12.75
CA ALA A 154 -19.51 -17.82 -12.99
C ALA A 154 -18.51 -17.53 -11.86
N LEU A 155 -18.49 -16.30 -11.34
CA LEU A 155 -17.68 -15.93 -10.17
C LEU A 155 -18.12 -16.69 -8.91
N GLU A 156 -19.42 -16.73 -8.63
CA GLU A 156 -20.00 -17.45 -7.49
C GLU A 156 -19.67 -18.95 -7.53
N GLN A 157 -19.80 -19.58 -8.70
CA GLN A 157 -19.44 -20.99 -8.91
C GLN A 157 -17.95 -21.26 -8.69
N ALA A 158 -17.09 -20.29 -9.01
CA ALA A 158 -15.66 -20.35 -8.73
C ALA A 158 -15.31 -19.97 -7.27
N GLY A 159 -16.30 -19.65 -6.43
CA GLY A 159 -16.09 -19.21 -5.05
C GLY A 159 -15.49 -17.80 -4.93
N ILE A 160 -15.54 -17.01 -5.99
CA ILE A 160 -15.00 -15.64 -6.02
C ILE A 160 -16.11 -14.68 -5.61
N LYS A 161 -15.91 -14.03 -4.45
CA LYS A 161 -16.83 -13.00 -3.96
C LYS A 161 -16.59 -11.68 -4.69
N ALA A 162 -17.67 -11.09 -5.19
CA ALA A 162 -17.63 -9.85 -5.92
C ALA A 162 -18.91 -9.03 -5.73
N VAL A 163 -18.78 -7.71 -5.78
CA VAL A 163 -19.88 -6.76 -5.66
C VAL A 163 -20.04 -6.02 -6.97
N GLN A 164 -21.22 -6.11 -7.56
CA GLN A 164 -21.59 -5.30 -8.70
C GLN A 164 -21.79 -3.86 -8.23
N ILE A 165 -21.10 -2.92 -8.87
CA ILE A 165 -21.16 -1.49 -8.52
C ILE A 165 -21.77 -0.63 -9.63
N ASP A 166 -21.92 -1.18 -10.83
CA ASP A 166 -22.60 -0.54 -11.96
C ASP A 166 -23.08 -1.61 -12.97
N ASP A 167 -23.71 -1.20 -14.06
CA ASP A 167 -24.26 -2.08 -15.13
C ASP A 167 -23.20 -3.04 -15.69
N ASP A 168 -21.99 -2.51 -15.90
CA ASP A 168 -20.85 -3.23 -16.48
C ASP A 168 -19.71 -3.39 -15.48
N ALA A 169 -19.82 -2.84 -14.27
CA ALA A 169 -18.72 -2.78 -13.32
C ALA A 169 -18.94 -3.72 -12.14
N ILE A 170 -17.92 -4.53 -11.84
CA ILE A 170 -17.90 -5.45 -10.70
C ILE A 170 -16.55 -5.42 -10.01
N VAL A 171 -16.54 -5.39 -8.69
CA VAL A 171 -15.34 -5.32 -7.86
C VAL A 171 -15.18 -6.61 -7.10
N LEU A 172 -14.00 -7.24 -7.18
CA LEU A 172 -13.70 -8.41 -6.37
C LEU A 172 -13.45 -7.99 -4.92
N GLU A 173 -13.96 -8.79 -3.97
CA GLU A 173 -13.68 -8.57 -2.54
C GLU A 173 -12.19 -8.80 -2.21
N GLN A 174 -11.54 -9.71 -2.95
CA GLN A 174 -10.11 -9.97 -2.88
C GLN A 174 -9.50 -9.91 -4.29
N ALA A 175 -8.47 -9.08 -4.48
CA ALA A 175 -7.73 -9.03 -5.73
C ALA A 175 -6.97 -10.35 -5.98
N MET A 176 -6.98 -10.81 -7.22
CA MET A 176 -6.29 -12.05 -7.63
C MET A 176 -5.77 -11.94 -9.07
N PRO A 177 -4.83 -12.81 -9.48
CA PRO A 177 -4.37 -12.84 -10.87
C PRO A 177 -5.53 -13.06 -11.83
N VAL A 178 -5.61 -12.23 -12.88
CA VAL A 178 -6.73 -12.23 -13.81
C VAL A 178 -6.95 -13.57 -14.53
N GLN A 179 -5.88 -14.35 -14.71
CA GLN A 179 -5.92 -15.68 -15.32
C GLN A 179 -6.67 -16.71 -14.44
N GLN A 180 -6.84 -16.43 -13.15
CA GLN A 180 -7.62 -17.27 -12.24
C GLN A 180 -9.11 -16.90 -12.22
N ILE A 181 -9.48 -15.78 -12.85
CA ILE A 181 -10.86 -15.32 -12.92
C ILE A 181 -11.52 -15.95 -14.16
N PRO A 182 -12.66 -16.66 -14.02
CA PRO A 182 -13.37 -17.25 -15.14
C PRO A 182 -13.66 -16.25 -16.25
N GLY A 183 -13.44 -16.62 -17.51
CA GLY A 183 -13.78 -15.76 -18.66
C GLY A 183 -12.68 -14.81 -19.13
N PHE A 184 -11.50 -14.79 -18.48
CA PHE A 184 -10.42 -13.88 -18.88
C PHE A 184 -9.90 -14.18 -20.28
N ALA A 185 -9.63 -15.45 -20.60
CA ALA A 185 -9.11 -15.87 -21.91
C ALA A 185 -10.17 -15.68 -23.02
N GLU A 186 -11.45 -15.78 -22.66
CA GLU A 186 -12.61 -15.62 -23.53
C GLU A 186 -12.98 -14.15 -23.76
N GLY A 187 -12.32 -13.21 -23.06
CA GLY A 187 -12.61 -11.77 -23.18
C GLY A 187 -13.96 -11.37 -22.57
N HIS A 188 -14.45 -12.13 -21.58
CA HIS A 188 -15.69 -11.83 -20.85
C HIS A 188 -15.59 -10.55 -20.02
N PHE A 189 -14.37 -10.14 -19.65
CA PHE A 189 -14.13 -8.91 -18.91
C PHE A 189 -12.73 -8.33 -19.21
N SER A 190 -12.50 -7.10 -18.75
CA SER A 190 -11.20 -6.44 -18.71
C SER A 190 -10.99 -5.77 -17.34
N VAL A 191 -9.75 -5.65 -16.88
CA VAL A 191 -9.44 -4.85 -15.67
C VAL A 191 -9.50 -3.37 -16.04
N GLN A 192 -10.36 -2.60 -15.36
CA GLN A 192 -10.48 -1.17 -15.58
C GLN A 192 -11.04 -0.49 -14.34
N ASP A 193 -10.40 0.60 -13.90
CA ASP A 193 -10.88 1.40 -12.78
C ASP A 193 -12.30 1.92 -13.03
N PHE A 194 -13.11 1.98 -11.97
CA PHE A 194 -14.51 2.39 -12.09
C PHE A 194 -14.66 3.81 -12.64
N ALA A 195 -13.84 4.77 -12.19
CA ALA A 195 -13.93 6.15 -12.67
C ALA A 195 -13.63 6.24 -14.17
N ALA A 196 -12.69 5.43 -14.67
CA ALA A 196 -12.40 5.35 -16.10
C ALA A 196 -13.57 4.74 -16.91
N GLN A 197 -14.32 3.80 -16.32
CA GLN A 197 -15.52 3.25 -16.96
C GLN A 197 -16.63 4.31 -17.12
N GLN A 198 -16.72 5.29 -16.21
CA GLN A 198 -17.76 6.33 -16.28
C GLN A 198 -17.54 7.33 -17.41
N ALA A 199 -16.29 7.52 -17.87
CA ALA A 199 -15.97 8.47 -18.93
C ALA A 199 -16.79 8.22 -20.21
N ILE A 200 -16.99 6.95 -20.59
CA ILE A 200 -17.73 6.60 -21.80
C ILE A 200 -19.22 6.95 -21.71
N LYS A 201 -19.79 6.88 -20.50
CA LYS A 201 -21.22 7.16 -20.24
C LYS A 201 -21.53 8.66 -20.39
N MET A 202 -20.52 9.50 -20.28
CA MET A 202 -20.65 10.95 -20.45
C MET A 202 -20.57 11.38 -21.92
N LEU A 203 -20.17 10.47 -22.82
CA LEU A 203 -20.07 10.74 -24.25
C LEU A 203 -21.38 10.32 -24.95
N PRO A 204 -22.03 11.21 -25.74
CA PRO A 204 -23.26 10.89 -26.47
C PRO A 204 -22.96 10.07 -27.73
N LEU A 205 -22.42 8.87 -27.54
CA LEU A 205 -22.00 7.99 -28.62
C LEU A 205 -23.18 7.29 -29.29
N THR A 206 -23.12 7.19 -30.61
CA THR A 206 -24.08 6.45 -31.43
C THR A 206 -23.38 5.61 -32.50
N ASN A 207 -24.06 4.55 -32.95
CA ASN A 207 -23.53 3.66 -33.98
C ASN A 207 -23.23 4.45 -35.28
N GLY A 208 -22.10 4.15 -35.91
CA GLY A 208 -21.66 4.78 -37.16
C GLY A 208 -20.80 6.03 -36.99
N GLN A 209 -20.61 6.52 -35.76
CA GLN A 209 -19.67 7.60 -35.49
C GLN A 209 -18.22 7.15 -35.68
N ARG A 210 -17.37 8.09 -36.10
CA ARG A 210 -15.91 7.94 -36.06
C ARG A 210 -15.40 8.57 -34.77
N VAL A 211 -14.77 7.77 -33.93
CA VAL A 211 -14.27 8.18 -32.61
C VAL A 211 -12.74 8.11 -32.64
N LEU A 212 -12.08 9.10 -32.05
CA LEU A 212 -10.65 9.09 -31.76
C LEU A 212 -10.49 8.93 -30.24
N ASP A 213 -9.70 7.93 -29.86
CA ASP A 213 -9.26 7.68 -28.48
C ASP A 213 -7.78 8.05 -28.40
#